data_AF-A0A7X6VWV9-F1
#
_entry.id   AF-A0A7X6VWV9-F1
#
_cell.length_a   1.000
_cell.length_b   1.000
_cell.length_c   1.000
_cell.angle_alpha   90.00
_cell.angle_beta   90.00
_cell.angle_gamma   90.00
#
_symmetry.space_group_name_H-M   'P 1'
#
loop_
_entity.id
_entity.type
_entity.pdbx_description
1 polymer ?
#
loop_
_entity_poly.entity_id
_entity_poly.type
_entity_poly.pdbx_seq_one_letter_code
_entity_poly.pdbx_strand_id
1 'polypeptide(L)'
;KAEAQYWAGNKAGAYNTTYNAVIHNMERFGVVESELLGNNAKTRYRRFFEIRLPGESEFTIADLMQQKYVVMYLQPEQWNDMRRYNYSSKTNGITYDGVPVYTVTTIFNGKGTAIPTVANSNVEYSLRRPYNLYEPYWDQPDSYGQNAELSPNAWIVRLNYDPETEDKYNRGELERLGAFKNPEWLKKRMIWAYNTSNKAVSADATEWK
;
A
#
# COMPACT_ATOMS: atom_id res chain seq x y z
N LYS A 1 -16.52 -0.42 -1.20
CA LYS A 1 -17.39 -0.80 -2.34
C LYS A 1 -16.58 -1.25 -3.55
N ALA A 2 -15.76 -0.38 -4.15
CA ALA A 2 -14.96 -0.70 -5.36
C ALA A 2 -14.15 -1.99 -5.23
N GLU A 3 -13.47 -2.19 -4.09
CA GLU A 3 -12.64 -3.38 -3.87
C GLU A 3 -13.46 -4.68 -3.87
N ALA A 4 -14.64 -4.66 -3.24
CA ALA A 4 -15.55 -5.81 -3.23
C ALA A 4 -16.08 -6.11 -4.65
N GLN A 5 -16.38 -5.08 -5.44
CA GLN A 5 -16.77 -5.24 -6.85
C GLN A 5 -15.63 -5.87 -7.68
N TYR A 6 -14.39 -5.43 -7.46
CA TYR A 6 -13.22 -5.97 -8.14
C TYR A 6 -13.07 -7.46 -7.87
N TRP A 7 -13.10 -7.86 -6.60
CA TRP A 7 -12.96 -9.27 -6.21
C TRP A 7 -14.16 -10.14 -6.57
N ALA A 8 -15.35 -9.55 -6.76
CA ALA A 8 -16.52 -10.21 -7.31
C ALA A 8 -16.49 -10.35 -8.85
N GLY A 9 -15.42 -9.89 -9.52
CA GLY A 9 -15.25 -9.95 -10.98
C GLY A 9 -15.88 -8.77 -11.74
N ASN A 10 -16.55 -7.83 -11.06
CA ASN A 10 -17.11 -6.63 -11.67
C ASN A 10 -16.06 -5.50 -11.76
N LYS A 11 -15.06 -5.68 -12.63
CA LYS A 11 -13.95 -4.71 -12.81
C LYS A 11 -14.42 -3.35 -13.32
N ALA A 12 -15.38 -3.31 -14.26
CA ALA A 12 -15.99 -2.07 -14.75
C ALA A 12 -16.68 -1.28 -13.62
N GLY A 13 -17.47 -1.96 -12.79
CA GLY A 13 -18.12 -1.34 -11.63
C GLY A 13 -17.12 -0.86 -10.58
N ALA A 14 -16.01 -1.59 -10.39
CA ALA A 14 -14.94 -1.20 -9.50
C ALA A 14 -14.20 0.05 -10.00
N TYR A 15 -13.90 0.12 -11.31
CA TYR A 15 -13.31 1.30 -11.95
C TYR A 15 -14.19 2.52 -11.76
N ASN A 16 -15.46 2.46 -12.14
CA ASN A 16 -16.38 3.59 -12.05
C ASN A 16 -16.54 4.07 -10.60
N THR A 17 -16.60 3.14 -9.64
CA THR A 17 -16.67 3.50 -8.22
C THR A 17 -15.39 4.17 -7.74
N THR A 18 -14.23 3.71 -8.21
CA THR A 18 -12.92 4.31 -7.88
C THR A 18 -12.77 5.69 -8.51
N TYR A 19 -13.12 5.83 -9.77
CA TYR A 19 -13.08 7.09 -10.52
C TYR A 19 -13.89 8.18 -9.81
N ASN A 20 -15.15 7.86 -9.45
CA ASN A 20 -16.02 8.78 -8.71
C ASN A 20 -15.47 9.11 -7.31
N ALA A 21 -14.87 8.14 -6.62
CA ALA A 21 -14.25 8.38 -5.31
C ALA A 21 -13.03 9.31 -5.41
N VAL A 22 -12.26 9.23 -6.50
CA VAL A 22 -11.13 10.13 -6.74
C VAL A 22 -11.61 11.55 -7.03
N ILE A 23 -12.64 11.73 -7.86
CA ILE A 23 -13.27 13.04 -8.07
C ILE A 23 -13.72 13.63 -6.73
N HIS A 24 -14.45 12.85 -5.93
CA HIS A 24 -14.93 13.31 -4.63
C HIS A 24 -13.80 13.72 -3.69
N ASN A 25 -12.68 12.98 -3.69
CA ASN A 25 -11.51 13.36 -2.92
C ASN A 25 -10.84 14.64 -3.44
N MET A 26 -10.73 14.81 -4.75
CA MET A 26 -10.20 16.04 -5.35
C MET A 26 -11.05 17.26 -4.96
N GLU A 27 -12.38 17.14 -5.01
CA GLU A 27 -13.32 18.18 -4.59
C GLU A 27 -13.16 18.52 -3.10
N ARG A 28 -12.92 17.54 -2.23
CA ARG A 28 -12.63 17.77 -0.79
C ARG A 28 -11.42 18.69 -0.56
N PHE A 29 -10.45 18.66 -1.48
CA PHE A 29 -9.27 19.54 -1.46
C PHE A 29 -9.43 20.79 -2.35
N GLY A 30 -10.64 21.11 -2.80
CA GLY A 30 -10.93 22.28 -3.62
C GLY A 30 -10.50 22.15 -5.09
N VAL A 31 -10.22 20.94 -5.56
CA VAL A 31 -9.87 20.67 -6.97
C VAL A 31 -11.13 20.22 -7.71
N VAL A 32 -11.97 21.19 -8.08
CA VAL A 32 -13.24 20.97 -8.80
C VAL A 32 -13.05 21.29 -10.29
N GLU A 33 -13.29 20.33 -11.21
CA GLU A 33 -12.96 20.50 -12.64
C GLU A 33 -13.59 21.75 -13.26
N SER A 34 -14.86 22.02 -12.95
CA SER A 34 -15.60 23.17 -13.47
C SER A 34 -15.05 24.52 -12.99
N GLU A 35 -14.36 24.53 -11.86
CA GLU A 35 -13.81 25.75 -11.23
C GLU A 35 -12.34 26.00 -11.61
N LEU A 36 -11.68 25.05 -12.28
CA LEU A 36 -10.28 25.18 -12.69
C LEU A 36 -10.10 26.34 -13.68
N LEU A 37 -9.24 27.29 -13.31
CA LEU A 37 -8.90 28.45 -14.14
C LEU A 37 -7.70 28.14 -15.06
N GLY A 38 -7.84 28.48 -16.34
CA GLY A 38 -6.79 28.35 -17.35
C GLY A 38 -6.61 26.95 -17.96
N ASN A 39 -6.13 26.90 -19.20
CA ASN A 39 -6.00 25.67 -19.97
C ASN A 39 -5.04 24.65 -19.35
N ASN A 40 -4.00 25.12 -18.65
CA ASN A 40 -2.99 24.24 -18.05
C ASN A 40 -3.54 23.47 -16.84
N ALA A 41 -4.38 24.09 -16.00
CA ALA A 41 -4.97 23.43 -14.84
C ALA A 41 -5.93 22.31 -15.27
N LYS A 42 -6.82 22.61 -16.23
CA LYS A 42 -7.74 21.62 -16.83
C LYS A 42 -6.99 20.48 -17.51
N THR A 43 -5.93 20.79 -18.24
CA THR A 43 -5.08 19.78 -18.87
C THR A 43 -4.43 18.88 -17.81
N ARG A 44 -3.87 19.43 -16.72
CA ARG A 44 -3.27 18.63 -15.63
C ARG A 44 -4.27 17.70 -14.97
N TYR A 45 -5.48 18.20 -14.71
CA TYR A 45 -6.58 17.40 -14.15
C TYR A 45 -6.91 16.20 -15.04
N ARG A 46 -7.12 16.43 -16.35
CA ARG A 46 -7.43 15.36 -17.30
C ARG A 46 -6.29 14.37 -17.45
N ARG A 47 -5.05 14.87 -17.55
CA ARG A 47 -3.84 14.03 -17.63
C ARG A 47 -3.68 13.13 -16.43
N PHE A 48 -4.05 13.57 -15.22
CA PHE A 48 -4.05 12.69 -14.05
C PHE A 48 -4.92 11.45 -14.29
N PHE A 49 -6.15 11.61 -14.78
CA PHE A 49 -7.03 10.46 -15.03
C PHE A 49 -6.52 9.58 -16.17
N GLU A 50 -6.04 10.18 -17.26
CA GLU A 50 -5.44 9.41 -18.37
C GLU A 50 -4.21 8.59 -17.93
N ILE A 51 -3.43 9.05 -16.95
CA ILE A 51 -2.20 8.41 -16.50
C ILE A 51 -2.45 7.43 -15.35
N ARG A 52 -3.36 7.75 -14.43
CA ARG A 52 -3.57 7.00 -13.17
C ARG A 52 -4.83 6.15 -13.16
N LEU A 53 -5.77 6.40 -14.09
CA LEU A 53 -7.02 5.66 -14.25
C LEU A 53 -7.40 5.57 -15.75
N PRO A 54 -6.53 4.99 -16.61
CA PRO A 54 -6.61 5.09 -18.08
C PRO A 54 -7.89 4.50 -18.69
N GLY A 55 -8.55 3.57 -18.01
CA GLY A 55 -9.84 3.04 -18.42
C GLY A 55 -10.17 1.72 -17.75
N GLU A 56 -11.40 1.24 -17.95
CA GLU A 56 -11.91 0.00 -17.35
C GLU A 56 -11.11 -1.25 -17.76
N SER A 57 -10.65 -1.32 -19.00
CA SER A 57 -9.91 -2.47 -19.55
C SER A 57 -8.51 -2.64 -18.96
N GLU A 58 -7.91 -1.54 -18.50
CA GLU A 58 -6.57 -1.51 -17.90
C GLU A 58 -6.62 -1.45 -16.38
N PHE A 59 -7.82 -1.38 -15.78
CA PHE A 59 -7.99 -1.18 -14.35
C PHE A 59 -7.58 -2.41 -13.54
N THR A 60 -6.69 -2.18 -12.58
CA THR A 60 -6.17 -3.22 -11.67
C THR A 60 -6.48 -2.91 -10.21
N ILE A 61 -6.27 -3.90 -9.35
CA ILE A 61 -6.36 -3.68 -7.90
C ILE A 61 -5.31 -2.69 -7.39
N ALA A 62 -4.16 -2.59 -8.07
CA ALA A 62 -3.11 -1.64 -7.73
C ALA A 62 -3.60 -0.18 -7.91
N ASP A 63 -4.31 0.12 -9.01
CA ASP A 63 -4.87 1.45 -9.26
C ASP A 63 -5.82 1.86 -8.13
N LEU A 64 -6.74 0.97 -7.75
CA LEU A 64 -7.69 1.19 -6.67
C LEU A 64 -6.98 1.48 -5.34
N MET A 65 -6.08 0.59 -4.93
CA MET A 65 -5.46 0.66 -3.61
C MET A 65 -4.47 1.82 -3.50
N GLN A 66 -3.83 2.23 -4.60
CA GLN A 66 -3.00 3.43 -4.66
C GLN A 66 -3.83 4.71 -4.48
N GLN A 67 -5.02 4.80 -5.10
CA GLN A 67 -5.92 5.93 -4.86
C GLN A 67 -6.43 5.92 -3.42
N LYS A 68 -6.80 4.75 -2.89
CA LYS A 68 -7.19 4.60 -1.48
C LYS A 68 -6.09 5.06 -0.53
N TYR A 69 -4.83 4.70 -0.80
CA TYR A 69 -3.67 5.13 -0.02
C TYR A 69 -3.55 6.66 0.03
N VAL A 70 -3.74 7.35 -1.10
CA VAL A 70 -3.71 8.82 -1.16
C VAL A 70 -4.85 9.45 -0.37
N VAL A 71 -6.09 8.94 -0.52
CA VAL A 71 -7.29 9.46 0.16
C VAL A 71 -7.19 9.27 1.68
N MET A 72 -6.55 8.20 2.13
CA MET A 72 -6.39 7.85 3.54
C MET A 72 -5.20 8.54 4.21
N TYR A 73 -4.61 9.57 3.59
CA TYR A 73 -3.51 10.33 4.19
C TYR A 73 -3.89 10.80 5.60
N LEU A 74 -3.00 10.52 6.57
CA LEU A 74 -3.17 10.76 8.01
C LEU A 74 -4.25 9.93 8.71
N GLN A 75 -4.83 8.93 8.05
CA GLN A 75 -5.75 7.99 8.68
C GLN A 75 -5.04 6.68 9.04
N PRO A 76 -5.29 6.11 10.23
CA PRO A 76 -4.67 4.85 10.64
C PRO A 76 -5.05 3.67 9.72
N GLU A 77 -6.18 3.79 9.00
CA GLU A 77 -6.66 2.78 8.06
C GLU A 77 -5.68 2.51 6.91
N GLN A 78 -4.85 3.50 6.55
CA GLN A 78 -3.77 3.33 5.59
C GLN A 78 -2.85 2.17 6.00
N TRP A 79 -2.50 2.07 7.29
CA TRP A 79 -1.66 0.99 7.79
C TRP A 79 -2.39 -0.36 7.88
N ASN A 80 -3.72 -0.34 8.10
CA ASN A 80 -4.53 -1.56 8.06
C ASN A 80 -4.52 -2.17 6.66
N ASP A 81 -4.78 -1.37 5.63
CA ASP A 81 -4.77 -1.85 4.24
C ASP A 81 -3.40 -2.34 3.80
N MET A 82 -2.33 -1.61 4.12
CA MET A 82 -0.96 -2.03 3.78
C MET A 82 -0.63 -3.40 4.38
N ARG A 83 -0.99 -3.64 5.64
CA ARG A 83 -0.80 -4.95 6.29
C ARG A 83 -1.68 -6.03 5.68
N ARG A 84 -2.93 -5.72 5.35
CA ARG A 84 -3.88 -6.66 4.72
C ARG A 84 -3.42 -7.09 3.33
N TYR A 85 -2.83 -6.16 2.58
CA TYR A 85 -2.18 -6.43 1.30
C TYR A 85 -0.70 -6.82 1.43
N ASN A 86 -0.25 -7.16 2.64
CA ASN A 86 1.10 -7.67 2.94
C ASN A 86 2.23 -6.80 2.37
N TYR A 87 2.02 -5.48 2.33
CA TYR A 87 2.94 -4.53 1.73
C TYR A 87 3.31 -4.89 0.29
N SER A 88 2.39 -5.51 -0.46
CA SER A 88 2.59 -6.03 -1.82
C SER A 88 3.29 -5.02 -2.70
N SER A 89 4.48 -5.39 -3.18
CA SER A 89 5.32 -4.53 -3.98
C SER A 89 6.25 -5.38 -4.85
N LYS A 90 6.76 -4.82 -5.93
CA LYS A 90 7.74 -5.50 -6.79
C LYS A 90 9.02 -5.82 -6.02
N THR A 91 9.34 -4.98 -5.05
CA THR A 91 10.44 -5.16 -4.10
C THR A 91 10.28 -6.50 -3.39
N ASN A 92 9.13 -6.80 -2.79
CA ASN A 92 8.92 -8.08 -2.09
C ASN A 92 8.35 -9.22 -2.93
N GLY A 93 8.13 -8.99 -4.21
CA GLY A 93 7.59 -9.99 -5.13
C GLY A 93 6.16 -10.46 -4.80
N ILE A 94 5.45 -9.78 -3.91
CA ILE A 94 4.06 -10.12 -3.58
C ILE A 94 3.12 -9.40 -4.54
N THR A 95 2.21 -10.16 -5.12
CA THR A 95 1.21 -9.67 -6.07
C THR A 95 -0.19 -10.10 -5.68
N TYR A 96 -1.16 -9.32 -6.11
CA TYR A 96 -2.60 -9.62 -6.03
C TYR A 96 -3.17 -9.49 -7.42
N ASP A 97 -3.87 -10.52 -7.91
CA ASP A 97 -4.33 -10.56 -9.31
C ASP A 97 -3.18 -10.30 -10.32
N GLY A 98 -2.00 -10.86 -10.02
CA GLY A 98 -0.80 -10.74 -10.86
C GLY A 98 -0.08 -9.38 -10.83
N VAL A 99 -0.56 -8.40 -10.05
CA VAL A 99 0.06 -7.07 -9.97
C VAL A 99 0.57 -6.72 -8.56
N PRO A 100 1.72 -6.02 -8.44
CA PRO A 100 2.20 -5.48 -7.17
C PRO A 100 1.40 -4.23 -6.77
N VAL A 101 0.72 -4.27 -5.62
CA VAL A 101 -0.26 -3.25 -5.24
C VAL A 101 0.37 -1.88 -4.98
N TYR A 102 1.46 -1.84 -4.22
CA TYR A 102 2.18 -0.63 -3.83
C TYR A 102 3.44 -0.40 -4.68
N THR A 103 3.37 -0.74 -5.97
CA THR A 103 4.33 -0.31 -6.98
C THR A 103 3.66 0.60 -7.99
N VAL A 104 4.12 1.84 -8.04
CA VAL A 104 3.62 2.88 -8.95
C VAL A 104 4.48 2.86 -10.20
N THR A 105 3.89 2.60 -11.36
CA THR A 105 4.62 2.49 -12.65
C THR A 105 4.51 3.74 -13.53
N THR A 106 3.63 4.67 -13.15
CA THR A 106 3.29 5.86 -13.97
C THR A 106 3.76 7.17 -13.35
N ILE A 107 5.01 7.21 -12.89
CA ILE A 107 5.63 8.43 -12.33
C ILE A 107 6.23 9.26 -13.47
N PHE A 108 6.01 10.58 -13.41
CA PHE A 108 6.62 11.53 -14.34
C PHE A 108 8.15 11.44 -14.26
N ASN A 109 8.80 11.29 -15.40
CA ASN A 109 10.25 11.09 -15.47
C ASN A 109 11.11 12.34 -15.20
N GLY A 110 10.48 13.46 -14.86
CA GLY A 110 11.17 14.72 -14.56
C GLY A 110 11.80 15.40 -15.78
N LYS A 111 11.69 14.83 -16.98
CA LYS A 111 12.27 15.39 -18.19
C LYS A 111 11.31 16.40 -18.83
N GLY A 112 11.78 17.65 -18.89
CA GLY A 112 11.06 18.78 -19.48
C GLY A 112 10.22 19.58 -18.48
N THR A 113 9.82 20.79 -18.87
CA THR A 113 8.91 21.68 -18.11
C THR A 113 7.43 21.43 -18.44
N ALA A 114 7.15 20.40 -19.25
CA ALA A 114 5.82 20.13 -19.80
C ALA A 114 4.88 19.46 -18.79
N ILE A 115 3.58 19.59 -19.02
CA ILE A 115 2.54 18.85 -18.31
C ILE A 115 2.77 17.34 -18.54
N PRO A 116 2.68 16.48 -17.51
CA PRO A 116 2.80 15.04 -17.67
C PRO A 116 1.87 14.48 -18.75
N THR A 117 2.35 13.49 -19.49
CA THR A 117 1.65 12.73 -20.50
C THR A 117 1.86 11.24 -20.21
N VAL A 118 1.07 10.38 -20.84
CA VAL A 118 1.27 8.91 -20.72
C VAL A 118 2.69 8.52 -21.13
N ALA A 119 3.21 9.09 -22.23
CA ALA A 119 4.52 8.75 -22.77
C ALA A 119 5.71 9.11 -21.84
N ASN A 120 5.59 10.15 -21.02
CA ASN A 120 6.66 10.60 -20.12
C ASN A 120 6.41 10.23 -18.65
N SER A 121 5.31 9.53 -18.35
CA SER A 121 4.98 9.02 -17.02
C SER A 121 5.28 7.53 -16.98
N ASN A 122 6.58 7.21 -17.02
CA ASN A 122 7.11 5.84 -17.20
C ASN A 122 8.17 5.46 -16.16
N VAL A 123 8.33 6.26 -15.10
CA VAL A 123 9.18 5.91 -13.98
C VAL A 123 8.42 5.04 -12.99
N GLU A 124 9.11 4.04 -12.48
CA GLU A 124 8.58 3.10 -11.49
C GLU A 124 9.15 3.41 -10.11
N TYR A 125 8.29 3.37 -9.08
CA TYR A 125 8.69 3.35 -7.69
C TYR A 125 7.92 2.24 -6.97
N SER A 126 8.65 1.38 -6.30
CA SER A 126 8.10 0.32 -5.48
C SER A 126 8.26 0.66 -4.01
N LEU A 127 7.25 0.34 -3.19
CA LEU A 127 7.33 0.49 -1.75
C LEU A 127 8.57 -0.23 -1.20
N ARG A 128 9.40 0.51 -0.49
CA ARG A 128 10.60 0.02 0.21
C ARG A 128 10.56 0.45 1.66
N ARG A 129 11.11 -0.38 2.55
CA ARG A 129 11.32 0.02 3.95
C ARG A 129 12.21 1.27 3.96
N PRO A 130 11.88 2.32 4.73
CA PRO A 130 12.78 3.46 4.89
C PRO A 130 14.16 2.97 5.31
N TYR A 131 15.21 3.44 4.61
CA TYR A 131 16.59 3.17 5.01
C TYR A 131 16.79 3.75 6.41
N ASN A 132 17.06 2.90 7.39
CA ASN A 132 17.25 3.36 8.75
C ASN A 132 18.65 3.97 8.87
N LEU A 133 18.75 5.22 9.32
CA LEU A 133 20.04 5.91 9.56
C LEU A 133 20.88 5.21 10.66
N TYR A 134 20.24 4.36 11.45
CA TYR A 134 20.83 3.50 12.48
C TYR A 134 20.40 2.07 12.20
N GLU A 135 21.32 1.10 12.17
CA GLU A 135 20.94 -0.33 12.20
C GLU A 135 20.20 -0.58 13.51
N PRO A 136 18.89 -0.88 13.47
CA PRO A 136 18.18 -1.21 14.70
C PRO A 136 18.71 -2.54 15.22
N TYR A 137 18.99 -2.63 16.52
CA TYR A 137 19.62 -3.81 17.14
C TYR A 137 18.85 -5.14 16.98
N TRP A 138 17.62 -5.08 16.46
CA TRP A 138 16.74 -6.22 16.18
C TRP A 138 16.73 -6.68 14.71
N ASP A 139 17.50 -6.04 13.83
CA ASP A 139 17.74 -6.58 12.50
C ASP A 139 18.81 -7.70 12.64
N GLN A 140 18.39 -8.94 12.36
CA GLN A 140 19.17 -10.19 12.42
C GLN A 140 19.70 -10.57 11.04
N PRO A 141 20.62 -11.54 10.88
CA PRO A 141 21.13 -12.02 9.58
C PRO A 141 20.08 -12.46 8.55
N ASP A 142 18.88 -12.82 8.98
CA ASP A 142 17.67 -13.11 8.17
C ASP A 142 16.77 -11.88 7.96
N SER A 143 17.06 -10.78 8.66
CA SER A 143 16.72 -9.39 8.33
C SER A 143 17.77 -8.73 7.41
N TYR A 144 18.82 -9.46 7.04
CA TYR A 144 19.82 -9.12 6.04
C TYR A 144 19.95 -10.23 4.98
N GLY A 145 20.67 -9.96 3.89
CA GLY A 145 20.70 -10.80 2.69
C GLY A 145 20.01 -10.11 1.51
N GLN A 146 20.28 -10.56 0.28
CA GLN A 146 19.85 -9.88 -0.97
C GLN A 146 18.34 -9.56 -1.02
N ASN A 147 17.53 -10.28 -0.24
CA ASN A 147 16.07 -10.18 -0.21
C ASN A 147 15.45 -9.72 1.13
N ALA A 148 16.23 -9.28 2.13
CA ALA A 148 15.63 -9.00 3.44
C ALA A 148 14.88 -7.67 3.52
N GLU A 149 15.38 -6.61 2.88
CA GLU A 149 14.59 -5.40 2.59
C GLU A 149 13.39 -5.67 1.66
N LEU A 150 13.43 -6.83 1.00
CA LEU A 150 12.42 -7.37 0.11
C LEU A 150 11.48 -8.35 0.83
N SER A 151 11.60 -8.58 2.14
CA SER A 151 10.76 -9.58 2.81
C SER A 151 9.40 -9.01 3.25
N PRO A 152 8.28 -9.75 3.08
CA PRO A 152 7.02 -9.41 3.73
C PRO A 152 7.08 -9.37 5.26
N ASN A 153 8.13 -9.96 5.86
CA ASN A 153 8.35 -10.00 7.30
C ASN A 153 9.25 -8.84 7.80
N ALA A 154 9.74 -8.00 6.89
CA ALA A 154 10.59 -6.85 7.21
C ALA A 154 9.83 -5.64 7.77
N TRP A 155 8.50 -5.71 7.79
CA TRP A 155 7.62 -4.60 8.17
C TRP A 155 7.02 -4.82 9.55
N ILE A 156 6.86 -3.73 10.29
CA ILE A 156 6.07 -3.75 11.53
C ILE A 156 4.61 -4.06 11.15
N VAL A 157 4.06 -5.12 11.74
CA VAL A 157 2.68 -5.57 11.48
C VAL A 157 1.75 -5.36 12.66
N ARG A 158 2.28 -4.99 13.84
CA ARG A 158 1.50 -4.61 15.03
C ARG A 158 2.33 -3.80 16.01
N LEU A 159 1.67 -3.31 17.06
CA LEU A 159 2.31 -2.65 18.20
C LEU A 159 2.36 -3.59 19.40
N ASN A 160 3.31 -3.33 20.31
CA ASN A 160 3.37 -3.98 21.61
C ASN A 160 2.23 -3.53 22.51
N TYR A 161 1.85 -4.39 23.44
CA TYR A 161 1.02 -3.99 24.57
C TYR A 161 1.78 -3.00 25.45
N ASP A 162 1.04 -2.19 26.20
CA ASP A 162 1.62 -1.16 27.05
C ASP A 162 2.50 -1.79 28.16
N PRO A 163 3.83 -1.59 28.13
CA PRO A 163 4.73 -2.17 29.12
C PRO A 163 4.60 -1.53 30.51
N GLU A 164 3.99 -0.36 30.65
CA GLU A 164 3.88 0.28 31.97
C GLU A 164 2.76 -0.28 32.83
N THR A 165 1.69 -0.74 32.20
CA THR A 165 0.47 -1.22 32.85
C THR A 165 0.26 -2.73 32.64
N GLU A 166 0.25 -3.23 31.40
CA GLU A 166 -0.08 -4.63 31.10
C GLU A 166 0.96 -5.61 31.69
N ASP A 167 2.26 -5.26 31.67
CA ASP A 167 3.32 -6.08 32.26
C ASP A 167 3.19 -6.25 33.79
N LYS A 168 2.54 -5.30 34.47
CA LYS A 168 2.34 -5.31 35.93
C LYS A 168 1.05 -6.01 36.32
N TYR A 169 -0.05 -5.72 35.60
CA TYR A 169 -1.38 -6.16 36.00
C TYR A 169 -1.88 -7.40 35.25
N ASN A 170 -1.32 -7.70 34.06
CA ASN A 170 -1.85 -8.73 33.17
C ASN A 170 -0.76 -9.67 32.61
N ARG A 171 0.34 -9.84 33.35
CA ARG A 171 1.50 -10.63 32.91
C ARG A 171 1.15 -12.04 32.43
N GLY A 172 0.29 -12.76 33.16
CA GLY A 172 -0.06 -14.13 32.81
C GLY A 172 -0.70 -14.25 31.42
N GLU A 173 -1.51 -13.26 31.01
CA GLU A 173 -2.11 -13.23 29.68
C GLU A 173 -1.08 -12.87 28.61
N LEU A 174 -0.17 -11.93 28.89
CA LEU A 174 0.93 -11.60 27.98
C LEU A 174 1.88 -12.79 27.76
N GLU A 175 2.17 -13.57 28.80
CA GLU A 175 2.94 -14.81 28.72
C GLU A 175 2.20 -15.86 27.89
N ARG A 176 0.89 -16.07 28.14
CA ARG A 176 0.04 -16.98 27.36
C ARG A 176 0.04 -16.64 25.86
N LEU A 177 0.03 -15.35 25.53
CA LEU A 177 0.07 -14.87 24.14
C LEU A 177 1.46 -14.94 23.50
N GLY A 178 2.52 -14.99 24.32
CA GLY A 178 3.93 -14.86 23.89
C GLY A 178 4.37 -13.42 23.62
N ALA A 179 3.67 -12.44 24.20
CA ALA A 179 3.89 -11.01 24.00
C ALA A 179 4.75 -10.37 25.10
N PHE A 180 4.85 -11.00 26.28
CA PHE A 180 5.55 -10.43 27.43
C PHE A 180 7.03 -10.17 27.13
N LYS A 181 7.42 -8.88 27.13
CA LYS A 181 8.78 -8.41 26.84
C LYS A 181 9.41 -9.03 25.57
N ASN A 182 8.58 -9.29 24.56
CA ASN A 182 9.01 -9.93 23.33
C ASN A 182 9.11 -8.91 22.18
N PRO A 183 10.32 -8.50 21.73
CA PRO A 183 10.47 -7.57 20.63
C PRO A 183 9.97 -8.13 19.28
N GLU A 184 9.97 -9.46 19.11
CA GLU A 184 9.47 -10.13 17.91
C GLU A 184 7.94 -10.03 17.78
N TRP A 185 7.24 -9.58 18.83
CA TRP A 185 5.80 -9.37 18.80
C TRP A 185 5.38 -8.38 17.72
N LEU A 186 6.19 -7.36 17.41
CA LEU A 186 5.94 -6.40 16.33
C LEU A 186 5.86 -7.04 14.93
N LYS A 187 6.48 -8.22 14.76
CA LYS A 187 6.50 -9.01 13.52
C LYS A 187 5.38 -10.04 13.43
N LYS A 188 4.72 -10.37 14.56
CA LYS A 188 3.62 -11.33 14.58
C LYS A 188 2.39 -10.73 13.92
N ARG A 189 1.86 -11.35 12.86
CA ARG A 189 0.71 -10.84 12.12
C ARG A 189 -0.56 -10.79 12.98
N MET A 190 -1.43 -9.83 12.65
CA MET A 190 -2.80 -9.82 13.15
C MET A 190 -3.59 -10.95 12.48
N ILE A 191 -4.60 -11.50 13.16
CA ILE A 191 -5.41 -12.63 12.66
C ILE A 191 -6.01 -12.40 11.26
N TRP A 192 -6.31 -11.15 10.91
CA TRP A 192 -6.90 -10.76 9.62
C TRP A 192 -5.87 -10.52 8.50
N ALA A 193 -4.56 -10.50 8.82
CA ALA A 193 -3.50 -10.23 7.86
C ALA A 193 -2.91 -11.50 7.23
N TYR A 194 -3.33 -12.69 7.67
CA TYR A 194 -2.89 -13.96 7.11
C TYR A 194 -3.49 -14.23 5.71
N ASN A 195 -2.72 -14.91 4.84
CA ASN A 195 -3.16 -15.28 3.48
C ASN A 195 -4.19 -16.41 3.45
N THR A 196 -5.39 -16.16 3.94
CA THR A 196 -6.44 -17.20 3.94
C THR A 196 -7.20 -17.24 2.61
N SER A 197 -7.08 -16.21 1.78
CA SER A 197 -7.87 -16.05 0.55
C SER A 197 -7.24 -16.67 -0.70
N ASN A 198 -5.95 -17.05 -0.64
CA ASN A 198 -5.14 -17.47 -1.79
C ASN A 198 -5.09 -16.44 -2.94
N LYS A 199 -5.51 -15.19 -2.70
CA LYS A 199 -5.46 -14.10 -3.70
C LYS A 199 -4.08 -13.51 -3.85
N ALA A 200 -3.26 -13.67 -2.83
CA ALA A 200 -1.91 -13.15 -2.81
C ALA A 200 -0.91 -14.23 -3.22
N VAL A 201 0.00 -13.87 -4.11
CA VAL A 201 1.07 -14.74 -4.62
C VAL A 201 2.40 -14.09 -4.29
N SER A 202 3.33 -14.85 -3.71
CA SER A 202 4.69 -14.40 -3.40
C SER A 202 5.68 -15.04 -4.38
N ALA A 203 6.58 -14.24 -4.95
CA ALA A 203 7.71 -14.76 -5.75
C ALA A 203 8.78 -15.46 -4.88
N ASP A 204 8.85 -15.10 -3.59
CA ASP A 204 9.72 -15.73 -2.60
C ASP A 204 8.93 -16.79 -1.80
N ALA A 205 9.50 -17.98 -1.64
CA ALA A 205 8.90 -19.08 -0.88
C ALA A 205 8.97 -18.88 0.65
N THR A 206 9.55 -17.76 1.11
CA THR A 206 9.58 -17.37 2.52
C THR A 206 8.18 -17.42 3.10
N GLU A 207 8.01 -18.30 4.09
CA GLU A 207 6.76 -18.47 4.79
C GLU A 207 6.35 -17.16 5.49
N TRP A 208 5.06 -16.84 5.40
CA TRP A 208 4.49 -15.67 6.05
C TRP A 208 4.29 -16.02 7.53
N LYS A 209 5.27 -15.64 8.35
CA LYS A 209 5.25 -15.83 9.80
C LYS A 209 4.35 -14.79 10.48
#